data_AF-A0A2T1D3N6-F1
#
_entry.id   AF-A0A2T1D3N6-F1
#
_cell.length_a   1.000
_cell.length_b   1.000
_cell.length_c   1.000
_cell.angle_alpha   90.00
_cell.angle_beta   90.00
_cell.angle_gamma   90.00
#
_symmetry.space_group_name_H-M   'P 1'
#
loop_
_entity.id
_entity.type
_entity.pdbx_description
1 polymer ?
#
loop_
_entity_poly.entity_id
_entity_poly.type
_entity_poly.pdbx_seq_one_letter_code
_entity_poly.pdbx_strand_id
1 'polypeptide(L)'
;MYSPKSPRKARTGSVQIRSSNNRLQLVFTFNGKRHFVSTGLGDTPFNRKQTQDRALEVERDIAYGEFDPDNLDKYKVLVALTTVEPTPTNTNDGLDLPEIWNRYREARSPKKSASTIRMYGWVTNHISRCPYKLLTEAQAILTGWLPMYLRIPQNGF
;
A
#
# COMPACT_ATOMS: atom_id res chain seq x y z
N MET A 1 -40.11 -14.66 33.79
CA MET A 1 -39.08 -14.05 34.65
C MET A 1 -37.76 -13.98 33.88
N TYR A 2 -37.44 -12.83 33.26
CA TYR A 2 -36.16 -12.64 32.59
C TYR A 2 -35.15 -12.11 33.62
N SER A 3 -34.19 -12.95 34.01
CA SER A 3 -33.05 -12.52 34.81
C SER A 3 -32.05 -11.80 33.90
N PRO A 4 -31.72 -10.52 34.14
CA PRO A 4 -30.71 -9.84 33.34
C PRO A 4 -29.36 -10.50 33.62
N LYS A 5 -28.78 -11.13 32.60
CA LYS A 5 -27.43 -11.69 32.68
C LYS A 5 -26.46 -10.57 33.02
N SER A 6 -25.94 -10.61 34.25
CA SER A 6 -24.89 -9.69 34.70
C SER A 6 -23.72 -9.72 33.70
N PRO A 7 -23.24 -8.56 33.21
CA PRO A 7 -22.14 -8.53 32.28
C PRO A 7 -20.91 -9.15 32.96
N ARG A 8 -20.40 -10.25 32.37
CA ARG A 8 -19.18 -10.91 32.84
C ARG A 8 -18.06 -9.87 32.89
N LYS A 9 -17.48 -9.68 34.08
CA LYS A 9 -16.33 -8.81 34.28
C LYS A 9 -15.20 -9.32 33.38
N ALA A 10 -14.67 -8.45 32.53
CA ALA A 10 -13.56 -8.81 31.66
C ALA A 10 -12.35 -9.23 32.52
N ARG A 11 -11.61 -10.25 32.07
CA ARG A 11 -10.35 -10.64 32.72
C ARG A 11 -9.39 -9.45 32.71
N THR A 12 -8.61 -9.28 33.77
CA THR A 12 -7.55 -8.26 33.83
C THR A 12 -6.68 -8.35 32.58
N GLY A 13 -6.48 -7.21 31.89
CA GLY A 13 -5.73 -7.15 30.65
C GLY A 13 -6.52 -7.43 29.37
N SER A 14 -7.81 -7.83 29.44
CA SER A 14 -8.62 -8.04 28.23
C SER A 14 -8.92 -6.72 27.51
N VAL A 15 -8.65 -6.69 26.21
CA VAL A 15 -8.83 -5.53 25.35
C VAL A 15 -10.09 -5.67 24.52
N GLN A 16 -11.02 -4.74 24.66
CA GLN A 16 -12.28 -4.73 23.92
C GLN A 16 -12.24 -3.70 22.80
N ILE A 17 -12.82 -4.07 21.65
CA ILE A 17 -12.99 -3.16 20.52
C ILE A 17 -14.37 -2.50 20.65
N ARG A 18 -14.38 -1.17 20.69
CA ARG A 18 -15.59 -0.34 20.70
C ARG A 18 -15.66 0.46 19.40
N SER A 19 -16.86 0.60 18.86
CA SER A 19 -17.16 1.55 17.79
C SER A 19 -17.79 2.81 18.38
N SER A 20 -17.26 3.97 18.05
CA SER A 20 -17.78 5.29 18.46
C SER A 20 -17.62 6.28 17.31
N ASN A 21 -18.72 6.94 16.91
CA ASN A 21 -18.74 7.89 15.79
C ASN A 21 -18.12 7.31 14.50
N ASN A 22 -18.46 6.06 14.17
CA ASN A 22 -17.91 5.30 13.04
C ASN A 22 -16.38 5.11 13.09
N ARG A 23 -15.75 5.28 14.25
CA ARG A 23 -14.33 5.02 14.48
C ARG A 23 -14.15 3.87 15.47
N LEU A 24 -13.11 3.08 15.25
CA LEU A 24 -12.75 1.99 16.14
C LEU A 24 -11.83 2.48 17.27
N GLN A 25 -12.06 1.96 18.47
CA GLN A 25 -11.32 2.28 19.68
C GLN A 25 -11.03 1.00 20.47
N LEU A 26 -9.84 0.91 21.05
CA LEU A 26 -9.48 -0.11 22.03
C LEU A 26 -9.81 0.42 23.43
N VAL A 27 -10.45 -0.42 24.23
CA VAL A 27 -10.85 -0.10 25.60
C VAL A 27 -10.43 -1.23 26.52
N PHE A 28 -9.62 -0.92 27.52
CA PHE A 28 -9.11 -1.91 28.47
C PHE A 28 -8.79 -1.27 29.81
N THR A 29 -8.54 -2.11 30.81
CA THR A 29 -8.16 -1.67 32.16
C THR A 29 -6.79 -2.25 32.50
N PHE A 30 -5.86 -1.38 32.85
CA PHE A 30 -4.52 -1.73 33.31
C PHE A 30 -4.23 -1.00 34.62
N ASN A 31 -3.67 -1.71 35.60
CA ASN A 31 -3.33 -1.17 36.93
C ASN A 31 -4.45 -0.33 37.61
N GLY A 32 -5.71 -0.79 37.50
CA GLY A 32 -6.87 -0.11 38.09
C GLY A 32 -7.36 1.13 37.34
N LYS A 33 -6.70 1.55 36.25
CA LYS A 33 -7.10 2.67 35.39
C LYS A 33 -7.64 2.18 34.06
N ARG A 34 -8.67 2.86 33.55
CA ARG A 34 -9.28 2.56 32.24
C ARG A 34 -8.62 3.38 31.16
N HIS A 35 -8.12 2.72 30.12
CA HIS A 35 -7.45 3.32 28.98
C HIS A 35 -8.33 3.24 27.73
N PHE A 36 -8.23 4.29 26.91
CA PHE A 36 -8.92 4.40 25.62
C PHE A 36 -7.88 4.74 24.56
N VAL A 37 -7.74 3.87 23.56
CA VAL A 37 -6.85 4.11 22.41
C VAL A 37 -7.71 4.21 21.16
N SER A 38 -7.73 5.39 20.54
CA SER A 38 -8.40 5.57 19.26
C SER A 38 -7.49 5.07 18.14
N THR A 39 -7.94 4.11 17.33
CA THR A 39 -7.14 3.60 16.21
C THR A 39 -7.21 4.50 14.98
N GLY A 40 -8.16 5.45 14.95
CA GLY A 40 -8.36 6.31 13.78
C GLY A 40 -8.98 5.59 12.58
N LEU A 41 -9.23 4.28 12.66
CA LEU A 41 -9.83 3.51 11.57
C LEU A 41 -11.36 3.64 11.58
N GLY A 42 -11.97 3.66 10.39
CA GLY A 42 -13.42 3.58 10.24
C GLY A 42 -13.95 2.20 10.62
N ASP A 43 -15.22 2.10 11.05
CA ASP A 43 -15.86 0.82 11.36
C ASP A 43 -16.19 0.03 10.08
N THR A 44 -15.20 -0.71 9.57
CA THR A 44 -15.34 -1.67 8.46
C THR A 44 -14.88 -3.06 8.90
N PRO A 45 -15.36 -4.15 8.27
CA PRO A 45 -14.93 -5.50 8.63
C PRO A 45 -13.41 -5.72 8.56
N PHE A 46 -12.76 -5.09 7.57
CA PHE A 46 -11.30 -5.15 7.42
C PHE A 46 -10.57 -4.39 8.54
N ASN A 47 -11.02 -3.17 8.84
CA ASN A 47 -10.45 -2.35 9.90
C ASN A 47 -10.68 -2.95 11.29
N ARG A 48 -11.77 -3.70 11.49
CA ARG A 48 -12.00 -4.47 12.72
C ARG A 48 -10.96 -5.56 12.92
N LYS A 49 -10.56 -6.28 11.86
CA LYS A 49 -9.48 -7.27 11.95
C LYS A 49 -8.16 -6.60 12.32
N GLN A 50 -7.80 -5.51 11.64
CA GLN A 50 -6.59 -4.75 12.00
C GLN A 50 -6.61 -4.24 13.45
N THR A 51 -7.77 -3.75 13.90
CA THR A 51 -7.95 -3.30 15.28
C THR A 51 -7.85 -4.47 16.27
N GLN A 52 -8.31 -5.66 15.89
CA GLN A 52 -8.17 -6.88 16.68
C GLN A 52 -6.71 -7.32 16.81
N ASP A 53 -5.92 -7.23 15.74
CA ASP A 53 -4.49 -7.53 15.80
C ASP A 53 -3.77 -6.59 16.78
N ARG A 54 -4.14 -5.30 16.78
CA ARG A 54 -3.63 -4.33 17.78
C ARG A 54 -4.13 -4.59 19.19
N ALA A 55 -5.36 -5.07 19.35
CA ALA A 55 -5.87 -5.49 20.66
C ALA A 55 -5.01 -6.61 21.23
N LEU A 56 -4.66 -7.62 20.41
CA LEU A 56 -3.78 -8.71 20.81
C LEU A 56 -2.37 -8.24 21.16
N GLU A 57 -1.84 -7.27 20.43
CA GLU A 57 -0.54 -6.65 20.73
C GLU A 57 -0.54 -6.01 22.13
N VAL A 58 -1.60 -5.26 22.46
CA VAL A 58 -1.77 -4.66 23.80
C VAL A 58 -1.90 -5.75 24.87
N GLU A 59 -2.72 -6.78 24.64
CA GLU A 59 -2.87 -7.90 25.58
C GLU A 59 -1.54 -8.59 25.83
N ARG A 60 -0.75 -8.79 24.79
CA ARG A 60 0.59 -9.39 24.84
C ARG A 60 1.55 -8.53 25.65
N ASP A 61 1.62 -7.24 25.37
CA ASP A 61 2.53 -6.32 26.06
C ASP A 61 2.13 -6.18 27.56
N ILE A 62 0.83 -6.22 27.89
CA ILE A 62 0.34 -6.29 29.27
C ILE A 62 0.78 -7.59 29.95
N ALA A 63 0.70 -8.73 29.25
CA ALA A 63 1.08 -10.03 29.78
C ALA A 63 2.59 -10.15 30.04
N TYR A 64 3.42 -9.56 29.18
CA TYR A 64 4.89 -9.54 29.36
C TYR A 64 5.38 -8.42 30.30
N GLY A 65 4.50 -7.49 30.71
CA GLY A 65 4.88 -6.36 31.56
C GLY A 65 5.63 -5.26 30.82
N GLU A 66 5.61 -5.26 29.49
CA GLU A 66 6.19 -4.23 28.62
C GLU A 66 5.19 -3.12 28.26
N PHE A 67 3.95 -3.23 28.74
CA PHE A 67 2.94 -2.22 28.50
C PHE A 67 3.30 -0.90 29.19
N ASP A 68 3.56 0.11 28.38
CA ASP A 68 3.81 1.47 28.84
C ASP A 68 2.51 2.31 28.76
N PRO A 69 1.89 2.65 29.90
CA PRO A 69 0.67 3.46 29.93
C PRO A 69 0.90 4.91 29.47
N ASP A 70 2.14 5.41 29.52
CA ASP A 70 2.47 6.77 29.12
C ASP A 70 2.73 6.87 27.61
N ASN A 71 2.93 5.74 26.92
CA ASN A 71 3.17 5.65 25.47
C ASN A 71 2.08 4.87 24.72
N LEU A 72 0.84 5.35 24.82
CA LEU A 72 -0.32 4.79 24.09
C LEU A 72 -0.25 5.05 22.58
N ASP A 73 0.63 5.97 22.13
CA ASP A 73 0.80 6.32 20.73
C ASP A 73 1.35 5.15 19.89
N LYS A 74 2.12 4.24 20.49
CA LYS A 74 2.59 2.98 19.86
C LYS A 74 1.45 2.16 19.27
N TYR A 75 0.29 2.16 19.92
CA TYR A 75 -0.87 1.36 19.54
C TYR A 75 -1.88 2.12 18.69
N LYS A 76 -1.69 3.43 18.50
CA LYS A 76 -2.46 4.16 17.50
C LYS A 76 -2.00 3.63 16.15
N VAL A 77 -2.95 3.11 15.36
CA VAL A 77 -2.69 2.90 13.95
C VAL A 77 -2.47 4.28 13.40
N LEU A 78 -1.20 4.65 13.20
CA LEU A 78 -0.87 5.75 12.34
C LEU A 78 -1.57 5.40 11.03
N VAL A 79 -2.68 6.06 10.78
CA VAL A 79 -3.16 6.28 9.43
C VAL A 79 -2.04 7.12 8.83
N ALA A 80 -0.95 6.46 8.46
CA ALA A 80 -0.11 6.91 7.40
C ALA A 80 -1.11 7.10 6.27
N LEU A 81 -1.48 8.36 6.04
CA LEU A 81 -1.69 8.89 4.70
C LEU A 81 -0.62 8.26 3.84
N THR A 82 -0.92 7.08 3.30
CA THR A 82 -0.17 6.32 2.31
C THR A 82 1.28 6.78 2.17
N THR A 83 2.08 6.72 3.25
CA THR A 83 3.52 6.76 3.11
C THR A 83 3.85 5.35 2.71
N VAL A 84 3.64 5.11 1.41
CA VAL A 84 4.37 4.09 0.67
C VAL A 84 5.79 4.19 1.23
N GLU A 85 6.27 3.13 1.87
CA GLU A 85 7.69 3.01 2.16
C GLU A 85 8.43 3.53 0.92
N PRO A 86 9.44 4.40 1.03
CA PRO A 86 10.36 4.57 -0.07
C PRO A 86 11.06 3.20 -0.24
N THR A 87 10.40 2.33 -1.01
CA THR A 87 11.06 1.41 -1.91
C THR A 87 12.23 2.20 -2.48
N PRO A 88 13.45 1.63 -2.49
CA PRO A 88 14.66 2.36 -2.80
C PRO A 88 14.36 3.25 -3.98
N THR A 89 14.45 4.56 -3.74
CA THR A 89 14.29 5.59 -4.75
C THR A 89 15.28 5.20 -5.84
N ASN A 90 14.82 4.43 -6.83
CA ASN A 90 15.42 4.44 -8.13
C ASN A 90 15.20 5.88 -8.53
N THR A 91 16.21 6.69 -8.32
CA THR A 91 16.34 8.04 -8.82
C THR A 91 16.13 7.93 -10.33
N ASN A 92 14.88 7.95 -10.76
CA ASN A 92 14.47 7.86 -12.16
C ASN A 92 14.75 9.19 -12.88
N ASP A 93 15.39 10.14 -12.19
CA ASP A 93 15.71 11.48 -12.63
C ASP A 93 16.83 11.52 -13.70
N GLY A 94 17.30 10.35 -14.15
CA GLY A 94 18.31 10.23 -15.20
C GLY A 94 18.19 9.00 -16.10
N LEU A 95 17.10 8.22 -16.02
CA LEU A 95 16.96 7.04 -16.89
C LEU A 95 16.48 7.47 -18.28
N ASP A 96 17.39 7.38 -19.25
CA ASP A 96 17.13 7.63 -20.66
C ASP A 96 16.22 6.52 -21.23
N LEU A 97 15.15 6.90 -21.93
CA LEU A 97 14.20 5.98 -22.58
C LEU A 97 14.84 4.81 -23.35
N PRO A 98 15.88 4.99 -24.20
CA PRO A 98 16.59 3.88 -24.85
C PRO A 98 17.28 2.93 -23.87
N GLU A 99 17.76 3.42 -22.73
CA GLU A 99 18.41 2.59 -21.72
C GLU A 99 17.40 1.67 -21.04
N ILE A 100 16.23 2.20 -20.68
CA ILE A 100 15.11 1.42 -20.11
C ILE A 100 14.66 0.34 -21.11
N TRP A 101 14.56 0.68 -22.39
CA TRP A 101 14.21 -0.25 -23.46
C TRP A 101 15.24 -1.38 -23.61
N ASN A 102 16.54 -1.08 -23.52
CA ASN A 102 17.59 -2.09 -23.59
C ASN A 102 17.51 -3.07 -22.42
N ARG A 103 17.37 -2.56 -21.19
CA ARG A 103 17.19 -3.40 -19.98
C ARG A 103 15.97 -4.32 -20.10
N TYR A 104 14.86 -3.82 -20.65
CA TYR A 104 13.69 -4.64 -20.94
C TYR A 104 13.97 -5.74 -21.96
N ARG A 105 14.63 -5.42 -23.07
CA ARG A 105 14.96 -6.40 -24.12
C ARG A 105 15.86 -7.51 -23.58
N GLU A 106 16.87 -7.17 -22.80
CA GLU A 106 17.79 -8.13 -22.19
C GLU A 106 17.05 -9.08 -21.24
N ALA A 107 16.25 -8.52 -20.31
CA ALA A 107 15.46 -9.30 -19.37
C ALA A 107 14.39 -10.17 -20.04
N ARG A 108 13.88 -9.77 -21.21
CA ARG A 108 12.84 -10.49 -21.96
C ARG A 108 13.39 -11.49 -22.98
N SER A 109 14.64 -11.30 -23.43
CA SER A 109 15.30 -12.13 -24.45
C SER A 109 15.30 -13.64 -24.15
N PRO A 110 15.58 -14.15 -22.93
CA PRO A 110 15.67 -15.59 -22.71
C PRO A 110 14.31 -16.30 -22.81
N LYS A 111 13.20 -15.56 -22.68
CA LYS A 111 11.84 -16.11 -22.66
C LYS A 111 11.10 -15.96 -23.99
N LYS A 112 11.77 -15.48 -25.05
CA LYS A 112 11.13 -15.15 -26.33
C LYS A 112 11.85 -15.80 -27.50
N SER A 113 11.08 -16.12 -28.54
CA SER A 113 11.63 -16.67 -29.79
C SER A 113 12.48 -15.63 -30.52
N ALA A 114 13.49 -16.08 -31.25
CA ALA A 114 14.37 -15.21 -32.05
C ALA A 114 13.59 -14.31 -33.04
N SER A 115 12.46 -14.79 -33.56
CA SER A 115 11.56 -14.00 -34.41
C SER A 115 10.91 -12.83 -33.67
N THR A 116 10.49 -13.05 -32.41
CA THR A 116 9.93 -11.98 -31.56
C THR A 116 10.99 -10.93 -31.21
N ILE A 117 12.22 -11.37 -30.94
CA ILE A 117 13.34 -10.46 -30.66
C ILE A 117 13.66 -9.62 -31.90
N ARG A 118 13.61 -10.22 -33.10
CA ARG A 118 13.81 -9.50 -34.36
C ARG A 118 12.74 -8.43 -34.60
N MET A 119 11.49 -8.67 -34.22
CA MET A 119 10.41 -7.67 -34.30
C MET A 119 10.66 -6.43 -33.41
N TYR A 120 11.42 -6.58 -32.32
CA TYR A 120 11.81 -5.45 -31.47
C TYR A 120 12.72 -4.44 -32.20
N GLY A 121 13.26 -4.79 -33.37
CA GLY A 121 14.04 -3.88 -34.21
C GLY A 121 13.24 -2.64 -34.63
N TRP A 122 11.97 -2.77 -35.02
CA TRP A 122 11.15 -1.58 -35.35
C TRP A 122 11.02 -0.69 -34.13
N VAL A 123 10.76 -1.29 -32.96
CA VAL A 123 10.46 -0.55 -31.73
C VAL A 123 11.69 0.22 -31.27
N THR A 124 12.86 -0.40 -31.41
CA THR A 124 14.15 0.24 -31.15
C THR A 124 14.37 1.46 -32.05
N ASN A 125 14.02 1.36 -33.35
CA ASN A 125 14.12 2.46 -34.29
C ASN A 125 13.06 3.56 -34.04
N HIS A 126 11.91 3.23 -33.45
CA HIS A 126 10.95 4.23 -33.02
C HIS A 126 11.45 4.97 -31.79
N ILE A 127 11.94 4.24 -30.78
CA ILE A 127 12.47 4.83 -29.56
C ILE A 127 13.64 5.76 -29.85
N SER A 128 14.51 5.43 -30.82
CA SER A 128 15.62 6.32 -31.23
C SER A 128 15.16 7.61 -31.92
N ARG A 129 13.97 7.62 -32.54
CA ARG A 129 13.36 8.79 -33.20
C ARG A 129 12.48 9.61 -32.26
N CYS A 130 12.24 9.14 -31.04
CA CYS A 130 11.43 9.84 -30.07
C CYS A 130 12.17 11.10 -29.57
N PRO A 131 11.56 12.30 -29.67
CA PRO A 131 12.19 13.54 -29.19
C PRO A 131 12.17 13.66 -27.67
N TYR A 132 11.27 12.92 -27.00
CA TYR A 132 11.14 12.89 -25.55
C TYR A 132 11.89 11.69 -24.99
N LYS A 133 12.80 11.93 -24.06
CA LYS A 133 13.75 10.92 -23.57
C LYS A 133 13.66 10.69 -22.07
N LEU A 134 13.02 11.60 -21.36
CA LEU A 134 12.88 11.57 -19.92
C LEU A 134 11.55 10.94 -19.51
N LEU A 135 11.57 10.23 -18.39
CA LEU A 135 10.37 9.60 -17.83
C LEU A 135 9.28 10.64 -17.47
N THR A 136 9.68 11.84 -17.08
CA THR A 136 8.79 12.97 -16.77
C THR A 136 7.93 13.40 -17.97
N GLU A 137 8.41 13.14 -19.19
CA GLU A 137 7.73 13.47 -20.45
C GLU A 137 6.88 12.30 -20.97
N ALA A 138 6.76 11.20 -20.22
CA ALA A 138 6.04 10.00 -20.63
C ALA A 138 4.58 10.27 -21.06
N GLN A 139 3.94 11.26 -20.42
CA GLN A 139 2.58 11.66 -20.79
C GLN A 139 2.52 12.31 -22.18
N ALA A 140 3.53 13.10 -22.57
CA ALA A 140 3.63 13.70 -23.90
C ALA A 140 3.94 12.65 -24.99
N ILE A 141 4.71 11.61 -24.65
CA ILE A 141 4.96 10.46 -25.53
C ILE A 141 3.65 9.75 -25.86
N LEU A 142 2.84 9.43 -24.83
CA LEU A 142 1.62 8.64 -24.98
C LEU A 142 0.49 9.39 -25.67
N THR A 143 0.30 10.68 -25.38
CA THR A 143 -0.86 11.44 -25.89
C THR A 143 -0.58 12.23 -27.16
N GLY A 144 0.68 12.62 -27.41
CA GLY A 144 1.05 13.46 -28.55
C GLY A 144 1.83 12.71 -29.63
N TRP A 145 2.90 12.04 -29.26
CA TRP A 145 3.87 11.51 -30.22
C TRP A 145 3.47 10.14 -30.80
N LEU A 146 3.06 9.19 -29.94
CA LEU A 146 2.63 7.86 -30.36
C LEU A 146 1.49 7.88 -31.40
N PRO A 147 0.42 8.70 -31.22
CA PRO A 147 -0.70 8.76 -32.16
C PRO A 147 -0.33 9.35 -33.53
N MET A 148 0.65 10.27 -33.58
CA MET A 148 1.13 10.84 -34.85
C MET A 148 1.95 9.85 -35.67
N TYR A 149 2.76 9.01 -35.00
CA TYR A 149 3.68 8.09 -35.67
C TYR A 149 3.07 6.70 -35.91
N LEU A 150 2.16 6.25 -35.04
CA LEU A 150 1.34 5.04 -35.23
C LEU A 150 0.00 5.38 -35.89
N ARG A 151 0.02 6.09 -37.02
CA ARG A 151 -1.15 6.15 -37.90
C ARG A 151 -1.39 4.74 -38.45
N ILE A 152 -2.01 3.90 -37.63
CA ILE A 152 -2.55 2.61 -38.00
C ILE A 152 -3.56 2.96 -39.10
N PRO A 153 -3.39 2.47 -40.35
CA PRO A 153 -4.44 2.63 -41.33
C PRO A 153 -5.69 2.00 -40.73
N GLN A 154 -6.72 2.81 -40.51
CA GLN A 154 -8.08 2.36 -40.30
C GLN A 154 -8.53 1.75 -41.64
N ASN A 155 -7.99 0.58 -41.97
CA ASN A 155 -8.54 -0.24 -43.04
C ASN A 155 -9.78 -0.91 -42.44
N GLY A 156 -10.93 -0.30 -42.73
CA GLY A 156 -12.21 -0.97 -42.63
C GLY A 156 -12.27 -2.10 -43.65
N PHE A 157 -12.59 -3.30 -43.17
CA PHE A 157 -13.77 -4.10 -43.50
C PHE A 157 -13.69 -5.41 -42.70
#